data_AF-A0A8R2HNM0-F1
#
_entry.id   AF-A0A8R2HNM0-F1
#
_cell.length_a   1.000
_cell.length_b   1.000
_cell.length_c   1.000
_cell.angle_alpha   90.00
_cell.angle_beta   90.00
_cell.angle_gamma   90.00
#
_symmetry.space_group_name_H-M   'P 1'
#
loop_
_entity.id
_entity.type
_entity.pdbx_description
1 polymer ?
#
loop_
_entity_poly.entity_id
_entity_poly.type
_entity_poly.pdbx_seq_one_letter_code
_entity_poly.pdbx_strand_id
1 'polypeptide(L)'
;MLDVDGWGLGWPKGGGFPAVKYQYSYCGVGAKYVAGRDIVEAHTKACLYAGLDFEGTNAEVMFGCWEWQIGTSVGIKAPDDLWMSRYIMARVAEDHGVDITYHPKPMGQLHPGVGLHHNMSTKGMRSDGGFKIIEESLKKLETNHMKHIKQYGNDEATNRQRLTGKFETASFDKFSWGFADRKASIRLQRNTKEKGKGFIEDRRPAGDCDPYLVCGLLLETCLGPAGTKKAGKPVCPPTK
;
A
#
# COMPACT_ATOMS: atom_id res chain seq x y z
N MET A 1 -2.72 -2.90 -14.11
CA MET A 1 -2.26 -2.36 -15.41
C MET A 1 -3.43 -2.39 -16.38
N LEU A 2 -3.56 -1.36 -17.20
CA LEU A 2 -4.62 -1.20 -18.18
C LEU A 2 -4.00 -1.08 -19.58
N ASP A 3 -4.71 -1.57 -20.59
CA ASP A 3 -4.49 -1.18 -21.97
C ASP A 3 -4.89 0.30 -22.17
N VAL A 4 -4.43 0.93 -23.25
CA VAL A 4 -4.77 2.35 -23.58
C VAL A 4 -6.27 2.61 -23.79
N ASP A 5 -7.08 1.56 -23.96
CA ASP A 5 -8.54 1.62 -24.03
C ASP A 5 -9.21 1.65 -22.64
N GLY A 6 -8.41 1.61 -21.55
CA GLY A 6 -8.87 1.58 -20.17
C GLY A 6 -9.27 0.20 -19.65
N TRP A 7 -9.15 -0.87 -20.46
CA TRP A 7 -9.45 -2.23 -20.03
C TRP A 7 -8.24 -2.93 -19.39
N GLY A 8 -8.45 -4.01 -18.65
CA GLY A 8 -7.35 -4.70 -17.96
C GLY A 8 -6.32 -5.28 -18.94
N LEU A 9 -5.03 -5.04 -18.69
CA LEU A 9 -3.94 -5.56 -19.52
C LEU A 9 -4.02 -7.10 -19.61
N GLY A 10 -4.11 -7.63 -20.83
CA GLY A 10 -4.24 -9.06 -21.10
C GLY A 10 -5.63 -9.65 -20.81
N TRP A 11 -6.63 -8.82 -20.47
CA TRP A 11 -8.01 -9.27 -20.35
C TRP A 11 -8.65 -9.43 -21.73
N PRO A 12 -9.64 -10.32 -21.89
CA PRO A 12 -10.36 -10.44 -23.15
C PRO A 12 -11.02 -9.11 -23.55
N LYS A 13 -10.79 -8.69 -24.80
CA LYS A 13 -11.35 -7.46 -25.36
C LYS A 13 -12.88 -7.49 -25.42
N GLY A 14 -13.51 -6.31 -25.50
CA GLY A 14 -14.96 -6.16 -25.53
C GLY A 14 -15.64 -6.30 -24.16
N GLY A 15 -14.91 -6.02 -23.06
CA GLY A 15 -15.45 -6.12 -21.70
C GLY A 15 -15.43 -7.54 -21.11
N GLY A 16 -14.68 -8.46 -21.71
CA GLY A 16 -14.58 -9.83 -21.25
C GLY A 16 -13.66 -10.01 -20.03
N PHE A 17 -13.77 -11.17 -19.38
CA PHE A 17 -13.05 -11.49 -18.14
C PHE A 17 -12.07 -12.64 -18.35
N PRO A 18 -10.89 -12.61 -17.71
CA PRO A 18 -9.96 -13.73 -17.75
C PRO A 18 -10.61 -15.03 -17.29
N ALA A 19 -10.44 -16.11 -18.05
CA ALA A 19 -10.91 -17.45 -17.68
C ALA A 19 -10.12 -18.07 -16.51
N VAL A 20 -9.04 -17.42 -16.09
CA VAL A 20 -8.15 -17.88 -15.03
C VAL A 20 -8.74 -17.52 -13.68
N LYS A 21 -8.86 -18.53 -12.81
CA LYS A 21 -9.22 -18.30 -11.40
C LYS A 21 -8.13 -17.46 -10.75
N TYR A 22 -8.49 -16.37 -10.09
CA TYR A 22 -7.58 -15.39 -9.48
C TYR A 22 -6.49 -15.99 -8.59
N GLN A 23 -6.79 -17.08 -7.88
CA GLN A 23 -5.82 -17.78 -7.03
C GLN A 23 -4.56 -18.27 -7.78
N TYR A 24 -4.65 -18.48 -9.10
CA TYR A 24 -3.51 -18.88 -9.92
C TYR A 24 -2.71 -17.68 -10.46
N SER A 25 -3.26 -16.47 -10.39
CA SER A 25 -2.57 -15.25 -10.78
C SER A 25 -1.64 -14.76 -9.67
N TYR A 26 -2.02 -14.93 -8.40
CA TYR A 26 -1.20 -14.58 -7.25
C TYR A 26 0.13 -15.34 -7.28
N CYS A 27 1.23 -14.60 -7.41
CA CYS A 27 2.58 -15.15 -7.61
C CYS A 27 2.68 -16.16 -8.77
N GLY A 28 1.81 -16.05 -9.78
CA GLY A 28 1.74 -16.98 -10.90
C GLY A 28 2.95 -16.91 -11.85
N VAL A 29 3.21 -18.00 -12.57
CA VAL A 29 4.26 -18.09 -13.60
C VAL A 29 3.69 -18.76 -14.85
N GLY A 30 3.95 -18.15 -16.01
CA GLY A 30 3.45 -18.59 -17.32
C GLY A 30 2.49 -17.56 -17.94
N ALA A 31 2.50 -17.48 -19.27
CA ALA A 31 1.77 -16.45 -20.03
C ALA A 31 0.26 -16.42 -19.75
N LYS A 32 -0.31 -17.55 -19.33
CA LYS A 32 -1.72 -17.65 -18.95
C LYS A 32 -2.02 -16.99 -17.61
N TYR A 33 -1.05 -16.88 -16.69
CA TYR A 33 -1.30 -16.55 -15.29
C TYR A 33 -0.93 -15.11 -14.92
N VAL A 34 -0.10 -14.45 -15.73
CA VAL A 34 0.36 -13.09 -15.48
C VAL A 34 0.42 -12.28 -16.78
N ALA A 35 0.30 -10.96 -16.66
CA ALA A 35 0.50 -10.00 -17.74
C ALA A 35 1.34 -8.82 -17.22
N GLY A 36 2.22 -8.25 -18.05
CA GLY A 36 3.04 -7.08 -17.71
C GLY A 36 4.27 -7.35 -16.83
N ARG A 37 4.81 -8.59 -16.83
CA ARG A 37 6.01 -8.92 -16.03
C ARG A 37 7.25 -8.14 -16.48
N ASP A 38 7.41 -7.95 -17.78
CA ASP A 38 8.44 -7.14 -18.40
C ASP A 38 8.46 -5.70 -17.85
N ILE A 39 7.29 -5.08 -17.71
CA ILE A 39 7.12 -3.75 -17.11
C ILE A 39 7.56 -3.76 -15.64
N VAL A 40 7.12 -4.75 -14.85
CA VAL A 40 7.46 -4.86 -13.42
C VAL A 40 8.95 -5.10 -13.20
N GLU A 41 9.59 -5.93 -14.03
CA GLU A 41 11.03 -6.19 -13.97
C GLU A 41 11.84 -4.93 -14.33
N ALA A 42 11.40 -4.17 -15.35
CA ALA A 42 12.02 -2.91 -15.72
C ALA A 42 11.85 -1.84 -14.62
N HIS A 43 10.65 -1.72 -14.05
CA HIS A 43 10.36 -0.85 -12.90
C HIS A 43 11.22 -1.19 -11.68
N THR A 44 11.33 -2.48 -11.35
CA THR A 44 12.15 -2.96 -10.23
C THR A 44 13.61 -2.53 -10.39
N LYS A 45 14.19 -2.77 -11.58
CA LYS A 45 15.57 -2.36 -11.88
C LYS A 45 15.75 -0.85 -11.82
N ALA A 46 14.80 -0.08 -12.34
CA ALA A 46 14.85 1.37 -12.33
C ALA A 46 14.75 1.94 -10.90
N CYS A 47 13.91 1.36 -10.03
CA CYS A 47 13.81 1.75 -8.62
C CYS A 47 15.10 1.48 -7.86
N LEU A 48 15.69 0.29 -8.05
CA LEU A 48 16.97 -0.07 -7.45
C LEU A 48 18.10 0.85 -7.94
N TYR A 49 18.14 1.15 -9.23
CA TYR A 49 19.12 2.09 -9.81
C TYR A 49 18.97 3.51 -9.26
N ALA A 50 17.73 3.98 -9.06
CA ALA A 50 17.43 5.29 -8.48
C ALA A 50 17.76 5.38 -6.97
N GLY A 51 18.12 4.27 -6.32
CA GLY A 51 18.45 4.23 -4.90
C GLY A 51 17.24 4.29 -3.97
N LEU A 52 16.06 3.88 -4.45
CA LEU A 52 14.86 3.75 -3.62
C LEU A 52 15.02 2.54 -2.68
N ASP A 53 14.42 2.61 -1.49
CA ASP A 53 14.35 1.48 -0.56
C ASP A 53 13.32 0.45 -1.07
N PHE A 54 13.66 -0.25 -2.16
CA PHE A 54 12.81 -1.24 -2.79
C PHE A 54 13.06 -2.62 -2.18
N GLU A 55 12.00 -3.27 -1.66
CA GLU A 55 12.11 -4.54 -0.91
C GLU A 55 11.66 -5.75 -1.73
N GLY A 56 10.76 -5.55 -2.70
CA GLY A 56 10.21 -6.66 -3.46
C GLY A 56 9.06 -6.29 -4.38
N THR A 57 8.61 -7.30 -5.12
CA THR A 57 7.42 -7.23 -5.97
C THR A 57 6.79 -8.62 -6.11
N ASN A 58 5.48 -8.66 -6.34
CA ASN A 58 4.73 -9.88 -6.64
C ASN A 58 3.55 -9.61 -7.57
N ALA A 59 3.17 -10.63 -8.33
CA ALA A 59 1.88 -10.63 -9.03
C ALA A 59 0.75 -10.77 -7.99
N GLU A 60 -0.28 -9.94 -8.13
CA GLU A 60 -1.41 -9.91 -7.21
C GLU A 60 -2.55 -10.85 -7.64
N VAL A 61 -3.55 -11.00 -6.77
CA VAL A 61 -4.68 -11.91 -6.96
C VAL A 61 -5.47 -11.60 -8.25
N MET A 62 -5.67 -10.32 -8.57
CA MET A 62 -6.33 -9.92 -9.81
C MET A 62 -5.36 -10.03 -11.00
N PHE A 63 -5.78 -10.66 -12.10
CA PHE A 63 -4.96 -10.81 -13.30
C PHE A 63 -4.54 -9.44 -13.87
N GLY A 64 -3.24 -9.25 -14.13
CA GLY A 64 -2.67 -7.96 -14.56
C GLY A 64 -2.53 -6.91 -13.44
N CYS A 65 -2.76 -7.31 -12.18
CA CYS A 65 -2.46 -6.52 -10.99
C CYS A 65 -1.12 -6.96 -10.39
N TRP A 66 -0.37 -6.00 -9.86
CA TRP A 66 0.94 -6.20 -9.27
C TRP A 66 1.08 -5.36 -8.00
N GLU A 67 1.93 -5.82 -7.11
CA GLU A 67 2.37 -5.11 -5.91
C GLU A 67 3.89 -4.93 -5.96
N TRP A 68 4.37 -3.82 -5.42
CA TRP A 68 5.76 -3.65 -5.03
C TRP A 68 5.82 -3.01 -3.64
N GLN A 69 6.90 -3.28 -2.92
CA GLN A 69 7.07 -2.81 -1.54
C GLN A 69 8.22 -1.80 -1.46
N ILE A 70 7.92 -0.62 -0.92
CA ILE A 70 8.88 0.44 -0.59
C ILE A 70 9.00 0.53 0.94
N GLY A 71 10.23 0.60 1.42
CA GLY A 71 10.58 0.57 2.84
C GLY A 71 11.78 -0.35 3.07
N THR A 72 12.11 -0.75 4.29
CA THR A 72 11.72 -0.11 5.56
C THR A 72 12.47 1.21 5.75
N SER A 73 11.79 2.34 5.54
CA SER A 73 12.40 3.69 5.61
C SER A 73 11.98 4.46 6.86
N VAL A 74 12.74 5.51 7.20
CA VAL A 74 12.47 6.37 8.37
C VAL A 74 11.81 7.68 7.93
N GLY A 75 10.64 7.99 8.49
CA GLY A 75 10.01 9.29 8.35
C GLY A 75 9.63 9.61 6.91
N ILE A 76 10.01 10.81 6.44
CA ILE A 76 9.61 11.35 5.14
C ILE A 76 10.14 10.57 3.94
N LYS A 77 11.21 9.79 4.11
CA LYS A 77 11.79 8.99 3.01
C LYS A 77 10.79 7.95 2.48
N ALA A 78 9.95 7.37 3.35
CA ALA A 78 8.96 6.37 2.92
C ALA A 78 7.97 6.92 1.86
N PRO A 79 7.29 8.06 2.09
CA PRO A 79 6.45 8.65 1.06
C PRO A 79 7.24 9.27 -0.10
N ASP A 80 8.45 9.81 0.10
CA ASP A 80 9.31 10.31 -0.99
C ASP A 80 9.62 9.20 -2.01
N ASP A 81 10.14 8.07 -1.52
CA ASP A 81 10.50 6.92 -2.35
C ASP A 81 9.26 6.32 -3.03
N LEU A 82 8.12 6.27 -2.33
CA LEU A 82 6.89 5.73 -2.91
C LEU A 82 6.38 6.61 -4.05
N TRP A 83 6.37 7.94 -3.88
CA TRP A 83 6.01 8.86 -4.97
C TRP A 83 6.96 8.72 -6.17
N MET A 84 8.27 8.62 -5.92
CA MET A 84 9.25 8.38 -6.97
C MET A 84 9.03 7.03 -7.66
N SER A 85 8.72 5.97 -6.91
CA SER A 85 8.45 4.65 -7.48
C SER A 85 7.19 4.65 -8.36
N ARG A 86 6.14 5.43 -8.00
CA ARG A 86 4.94 5.62 -8.81
C ARG A 86 5.26 6.37 -10.12
N TYR A 87 6.08 7.42 -10.03
CA TYR A 87 6.56 8.12 -11.22
C TYR A 87 7.32 7.18 -12.16
N ILE A 88 8.29 6.43 -11.64
CA ILE A 88 9.07 5.48 -12.43
C ILE A 88 8.15 4.41 -13.05
N MET A 89 7.15 3.91 -12.31
CA MET A 89 6.19 2.92 -12.82
C MET A 89 5.43 3.45 -14.03
N ALA A 90 4.84 4.64 -13.92
CA ALA A 90 4.13 5.27 -15.03
C ALA A 90 5.08 5.49 -16.22
N ARG A 91 6.29 5.99 -15.96
CA ARG A 91 7.26 6.27 -17.01
C ARG A 91 7.73 5.02 -17.75
N VAL A 92 7.98 3.93 -17.05
CA VAL A 92 8.31 2.64 -17.66
C VAL A 92 7.11 2.09 -18.43
N ALA A 93 5.89 2.19 -17.90
CA ALA A 93 4.70 1.67 -18.56
C ALA A 93 4.39 2.40 -19.89
N GLU A 94 4.71 3.69 -20.00
CA GLU A 94 4.59 4.46 -21.25
C GLU A 94 5.37 3.80 -22.42
N ASP A 95 6.58 3.29 -22.17
CA ASP A 95 7.42 2.63 -23.21
C ASP A 95 6.79 1.33 -23.73
N HIS A 96 5.83 0.77 -22.97
CA HIS A 96 5.10 -0.45 -23.32
C HIS A 96 3.67 -0.17 -23.80
N GLY A 97 3.25 1.10 -23.89
CA GLY A 97 1.88 1.46 -24.23
C GLY A 97 0.84 0.96 -23.22
N VAL A 98 1.20 0.95 -21.94
CA VAL A 98 0.35 0.47 -20.83
C VAL A 98 0.06 1.62 -19.87
N ASP A 99 -1.19 1.72 -19.43
CA ASP A 99 -1.61 2.69 -18.43
C ASP A 99 -1.62 2.07 -17.01
N ILE A 100 -1.32 2.91 -16.02
CA ILE A 100 -1.21 2.50 -14.61
C ILE A 100 -2.30 3.18 -13.80
N THR A 101 -3.21 2.37 -13.29
CA THR A 101 -4.24 2.81 -12.36
C THR A 101 -3.93 2.38 -10.93
N TYR A 102 -4.12 3.32 -10.00
CA TYR A 102 -4.12 3.07 -8.57
C TYR A 102 -5.54 3.05 -7.98
N HIS A 103 -6.57 3.14 -8.84
CA HIS A 103 -7.95 3.21 -8.41
C HIS A 103 -8.29 2.03 -7.48
N PRO A 104 -8.96 2.23 -6.33
CA PRO A 104 -9.14 1.18 -5.32
C PRO A 104 -9.96 -0.02 -5.79
N LYS A 105 -10.76 0.17 -6.84
CA LYS A 105 -11.68 -0.84 -7.39
C LYS A 105 -11.79 -0.73 -8.92
N PRO A 106 -10.70 -0.94 -9.67
CA PRO A 106 -10.62 -0.54 -11.08
C PRO A 106 -11.51 -1.40 -11.99
N MET A 107 -11.72 -2.67 -11.62
CA MET A 107 -12.54 -3.62 -12.41
C MET A 107 -13.92 -3.87 -11.81
N GLY A 108 -14.42 -2.95 -10.97
CA GLY A 108 -15.76 -3.05 -10.36
C GLY A 108 -15.89 -4.09 -9.23
N GLN A 109 -17.11 -4.26 -8.74
CA GLN A 109 -17.40 -4.91 -7.45
C GLN A 109 -17.06 -6.41 -7.38
N LEU A 110 -17.06 -7.10 -8.51
CA LEU A 110 -16.85 -8.56 -8.59
C LEU A 110 -15.37 -8.97 -8.55
N HIS A 111 -14.46 -8.01 -8.56
CA HIS A 111 -13.02 -8.25 -8.66
C HIS A 111 -12.28 -7.78 -7.41
N PRO A 112 -11.10 -8.33 -7.08
CA PRO A 112 -10.25 -7.79 -6.02
C PRO A 112 -9.95 -6.30 -6.21
N GLY A 113 -9.77 -5.57 -5.12
CA GLY A 113 -9.41 -4.15 -5.16
C GLY A 113 -7.91 -3.92 -5.01
N VAL A 114 -7.50 -2.67 -5.17
CA VAL A 114 -6.10 -2.22 -5.01
C VAL A 114 -5.97 -1.45 -3.70
N GLY A 115 -5.11 -1.93 -2.80
CA GLY A 115 -4.81 -1.30 -1.53
C GLY A 115 -3.39 -0.74 -1.49
N LEU A 116 -3.09 -0.01 -0.42
CA LEU A 116 -1.73 0.38 -0.05
C LEU A 116 -1.53 0.01 1.42
N HIS A 117 -1.26 -1.26 1.68
CA HIS A 117 -1.03 -1.71 3.05
C HIS A 117 0.20 -0.99 3.62
N HIS A 118 0.04 -0.32 4.75
CA HIS A 118 1.08 0.51 5.33
C HIS A 118 1.62 -0.11 6.62
N ASN A 119 2.88 -0.55 6.59
CA ASN A 119 3.55 -1.11 7.74
C ASN A 119 4.21 0.00 8.56
N MET A 120 3.96 0.06 9.87
CA MET A 120 4.52 1.09 10.74
C MET A 120 5.04 0.51 12.05
N SER A 121 6.22 0.99 12.47
CA SER A 121 6.70 0.78 13.84
C SER A 121 7.51 1.95 14.37
N THR A 122 7.45 2.13 15.68
CA THR A 122 8.33 3.03 16.42
C THR A 122 9.49 2.25 17.03
N LYS A 123 10.54 2.95 17.49
CA LYS A 123 11.63 2.30 18.24
C LYS A 123 11.09 1.52 19.45
N GLY A 124 10.10 2.07 20.14
CA GLY A 124 9.43 1.42 21.27
C GLY A 124 8.73 0.12 20.86
N MET A 125 7.96 0.14 19.76
CA MET A 125 7.27 -1.06 19.27
C MET A 125 8.23 -2.22 18.93
N ARG A 126 9.45 -1.90 18.47
CA ARG A 126 10.49 -2.88 18.13
C ARG A 126 11.37 -3.32 19.31
N SER A 127 11.24 -2.67 20.45
CA SER A 127 12.02 -2.98 21.66
C SER A 127 11.34 -4.06 22.51
N ASP A 128 12.06 -4.64 23.47
CA ASP A 128 11.46 -5.64 24.38
C ASP A 128 10.29 -5.05 25.17
N GLY A 129 9.19 -5.79 25.25
CA GLY A 129 7.92 -5.29 25.79
C GLY A 129 7.16 -4.34 24.86
N GLY A 130 7.63 -4.15 23.63
CA GLY A 130 7.07 -3.24 22.63
C GLY A 130 5.62 -3.53 22.24
N PHE A 131 5.12 -4.74 22.49
CA PHE A 131 3.71 -5.08 22.27
C PHE A 131 2.75 -4.18 23.05
N LYS A 132 3.10 -3.74 24.27
CA LYS A 132 2.26 -2.79 25.02
C LYS A 132 2.05 -1.48 24.26
N ILE A 133 3.10 -0.99 23.60
CA ILE A 133 3.06 0.22 22.78
C ILE A 133 2.23 -0.01 21.51
N ILE A 134 2.26 -1.23 20.95
CA ILE A 134 1.39 -1.64 19.85
C ILE A 134 -0.07 -1.59 20.31
N GLU A 135 -0.41 -2.19 21.46
CA GLU A 135 -1.79 -2.18 22.01
C GLU A 135 -2.30 -0.76 22.28
N GLU A 136 -1.48 0.12 22.83
CA GLU A 136 -1.82 1.53 23.02
C GLU A 136 -2.09 2.23 21.69
N SER A 137 -1.26 1.97 20.67
CA SER A 137 -1.44 2.56 19.34
C SER A 137 -2.71 2.06 18.66
N LEU A 138 -3.05 0.78 18.82
CA LEU A 138 -4.29 0.20 18.30
C LEU A 138 -5.54 0.88 18.88
N LYS A 139 -5.56 1.15 20.20
CA LYS A 139 -6.67 1.90 20.84
C LYS A 139 -6.83 3.31 20.28
N LYS A 140 -5.71 4.01 20.04
CA LYS A 140 -5.72 5.35 19.43
C LYS A 140 -6.22 5.30 17.99
N LEU A 141 -5.78 4.31 17.20
CA LEU A 141 -6.22 4.11 15.82
C LEU A 141 -7.70 3.75 15.71
N GLU A 142 -8.23 2.97 16.66
CA GLU A 142 -9.65 2.65 16.77
C GLU A 142 -10.49 3.92 16.98
N THR A 143 -10.08 4.76 17.94
CA THR A 143 -10.80 6.02 18.23
C THR A 143 -10.73 7.01 17.06
N ASN A 144 -9.65 6.96 16.28
CA ASN A 144 -9.44 7.84 15.11
C ASN A 144 -9.80 7.17 13.78
N HIS A 145 -10.54 6.05 13.78
CA HIS A 145 -10.79 5.27 12.57
C HIS A 145 -11.36 6.10 11.42
N MET A 146 -12.43 6.87 11.69
CA MET A 146 -13.08 7.70 10.68
C MET A 146 -12.24 8.92 10.26
N LYS A 147 -11.38 9.44 11.14
CA LYS A 147 -10.43 10.51 10.78
C LYS A 147 -9.46 10.01 9.71
N HIS A 148 -8.94 8.79 9.88
CA HIS A 148 -8.00 8.18 8.94
C HIS A 148 -8.68 7.80 7.64
N ILE A 149 -9.80 7.07 7.70
CA ILE A 149 -10.35 6.41 6.51
C ILE A 149 -10.84 7.41 5.45
N LYS A 150 -11.27 8.60 5.88
CA LYS A 150 -11.64 9.73 5.01
C LYS A 150 -10.47 10.32 4.21
N GLN A 151 -9.24 10.05 4.63
CA GLN A 151 -8.00 10.52 4.00
C GLN A 151 -7.21 9.37 3.36
N TYR A 152 -7.74 8.15 3.41
CA TYR A 152 -7.06 6.92 3.00
C TYR A 152 -7.37 6.53 1.54
N GLY A 153 -7.72 7.52 0.71
CA GLY A 153 -7.97 7.42 -0.72
C GLY A 153 -8.28 8.81 -1.26
N ASN A 154 -8.25 9.00 -2.57
CA ASN A 154 -8.60 10.30 -3.16
C ASN A 154 -10.11 10.60 -3.05
N ASP A 155 -10.91 9.54 -2.97
CA ASP A 155 -12.36 9.60 -2.76
C ASP A 155 -12.79 8.53 -1.75
N GLU A 156 -13.57 8.92 -0.75
CA GLU A 156 -14.16 7.99 0.22
C GLU A 156 -15.03 6.94 -0.47
N ALA A 157 -15.79 7.32 -1.50
CA ALA A 157 -16.72 6.42 -2.17
C ALA A 157 -16.00 5.25 -2.85
N THR A 158 -14.85 5.50 -3.48
CA THR A 158 -14.06 4.47 -4.17
C THR A 158 -13.35 3.55 -3.17
N ASN A 159 -12.87 4.06 -2.03
CA ASN A 159 -12.30 3.20 -0.99
C ASN A 159 -13.38 2.38 -0.27
N ARG A 160 -14.59 2.92 -0.07
CA ARG A 160 -15.76 2.18 0.45
C ARG A 160 -16.16 1.02 -0.45
N GLN A 161 -16.05 1.19 -1.76
CA GLN A 161 -16.24 0.12 -2.75
C GLN A 161 -15.20 -1.02 -2.62
N ARG A 162 -14.01 -0.72 -2.09
CA ARG A 162 -12.98 -1.73 -1.80
C ARG A 162 -13.20 -2.40 -0.46
N LEU A 163 -13.37 -1.61 0.61
CA LEU A 163 -13.45 -2.03 2.01
C LEU A 163 -14.84 -2.57 2.38
N THR A 164 -15.18 -3.73 1.85
CA THR A 164 -16.51 -4.34 1.97
C THR A 164 -16.56 -5.53 2.94
N GLY A 165 -15.40 -5.95 3.48
CA GLY A 165 -15.28 -7.22 4.21
C GLY A 165 -15.03 -8.44 3.29
N LYS A 166 -15.09 -8.25 1.97
CA LYS A 166 -14.79 -9.26 0.94
C LYS A 166 -13.38 -9.07 0.40
N PHE A 167 -12.87 -10.06 -0.34
CA PHE A 167 -11.56 -9.98 -1.02
C PHE A 167 -10.40 -9.56 -0.09
N GLU A 168 -10.31 -10.16 1.10
CA GLU A 168 -9.25 -9.87 2.08
C GLU A 168 -9.19 -8.40 2.55
N THR A 169 -10.35 -7.76 2.68
CA THR A 169 -10.50 -6.42 3.27
C THR A 169 -11.37 -6.45 4.51
N ALA A 170 -11.25 -5.42 5.34
CA ALA A 170 -12.19 -5.11 6.42
C ALA A 170 -13.37 -4.27 5.90
N SER A 171 -14.38 -4.06 6.75
CA SER A 171 -15.44 -3.09 6.49
C SER A 171 -14.90 -1.66 6.59
N PHE A 172 -15.40 -0.76 5.73
CA PHE A 172 -15.11 0.66 5.79
C PHE A 172 -15.55 1.30 7.11
N ASP A 173 -16.69 0.89 7.68
CA ASP A 173 -17.29 1.59 8.81
C ASP A 173 -16.86 1.04 10.18
N LYS A 174 -16.16 -0.10 10.21
CA LYS A 174 -15.79 -0.80 11.44
C LYS A 174 -14.28 -0.98 11.52
N PHE A 175 -13.71 -0.55 12.63
CA PHE A 175 -12.33 -0.88 12.97
C PHE A 175 -12.25 -2.29 13.56
N SER A 176 -11.22 -3.04 13.17
CA SER A 176 -10.86 -4.31 13.78
C SER A 176 -9.36 -4.54 13.67
N TRP A 177 -8.81 -5.37 14.56
CA TRP A 177 -7.43 -5.81 14.47
C TRP A 177 -7.29 -7.27 14.91
N GLY A 178 -6.27 -7.95 14.39
CA GLY A 178 -6.06 -9.37 14.72
C GLY A 178 -4.70 -9.91 14.29
N PHE A 179 -4.29 -11.01 14.93
CA PHE A 179 -3.07 -11.73 14.57
C PHE A 179 -3.29 -12.59 13.34
N ALA A 180 -2.47 -12.39 12.31
CA ALA A 180 -2.58 -13.05 11.01
C ALA A 180 -3.96 -12.92 10.35
N ASP A 181 -4.79 -11.98 10.79
CA ASP A 181 -6.12 -11.76 10.25
C ASP A 181 -6.06 -10.79 9.07
N ARG A 182 -6.19 -11.34 7.86
CA ARG A 182 -6.19 -10.56 6.63
C ARG A 182 -7.50 -9.80 6.39
N LYS A 183 -8.55 -10.07 7.16
CA LYS A 183 -9.85 -9.39 7.08
C LYS A 183 -10.00 -8.28 8.12
N ALA A 184 -8.98 -8.09 8.96
CA ALA A 184 -8.95 -7.01 9.94
C ALA A 184 -8.48 -5.69 9.32
N SER A 185 -8.87 -4.57 9.93
CA SER A 185 -8.37 -3.25 9.51
C SER A 185 -6.87 -3.13 9.75
N ILE A 186 -6.40 -3.55 10.93
CA ILE A 186 -4.98 -3.64 11.27
C ILE A 186 -4.60 -5.11 11.48
N ARG A 187 -3.61 -5.58 10.74
CA ARG A 187 -3.07 -6.93 10.91
C ARG A 187 -1.78 -6.88 11.73
N LEU A 188 -1.65 -7.81 12.66
CA LEU A 188 -0.38 -8.09 13.35
C LEU A 188 0.20 -9.40 12.83
N GLN A 189 1.51 -9.45 12.59
CA GLN A 189 2.16 -10.69 12.19
C GLN A 189 2.18 -11.71 13.33
N ARG A 190 2.23 -13.00 13.00
CA ARG A 190 2.40 -14.07 14.02
C ARG A 190 3.66 -13.85 14.86
N ASN A 191 4.75 -13.44 14.20
CA ASN A 191 6.02 -13.12 14.85
C ASN A 191 5.90 -11.97 15.87
N THR A 192 4.99 -11.00 15.65
CA THR A 192 4.74 -9.92 16.62
C THR A 192 4.18 -10.50 17.93
N LYS A 193 3.32 -11.51 17.84
CA LYS A 193 2.78 -12.23 19.01
C LYS A 193 3.87 -13.01 19.73
N GLU A 194 4.64 -13.79 18.98
CA GLU A 194 5.68 -14.68 19.52
C GLU A 194 6.80 -13.90 20.19
N LYS A 195 7.23 -12.78 19.60
CA LYS A 195 8.34 -11.96 20.12
C LYS A 195 7.89 -10.87 21.09
N GLY A 196 6.59 -10.59 21.21
CA GLY A 196 6.08 -9.49 22.02
C GLY A 196 6.56 -8.10 21.57
N LYS A 197 6.92 -7.95 20.30
CA LYS A 197 7.43 -6.70 19.67
C LYS A 197 7.39 -6.81 18.14
N GLY A 198 7.33 -5.68 17.44
CA GLY A 198 7.28 -5.66 15.98
C GLY A 198 6.68 -4.39 15.38
N PHE A 199 5.78 -4.57 14.42
CA PHE A 199 5.10 -3.51 13.69
C PHE A 199 3.61 -3.83 13.47
N ILE A 200 2.85 -2.82 13.09
CA ILE A 200 1.45 -2.94 12.65
C ILE A 200 1.36 -2.87 11.13
N GLU A 201 0.44 -3.60 10.51
CA GLU A 201 0.09 -3.51 9.09
C GLU A 201 -1.30 -2.85 8.98
N ASP A 202 -1.38 -1.58 8.61
CA ASP A 202 -2.66 -0.90 8.34
C ASP A 202 -3.12 -1.21 6.91
N ARG A 203 -4.21 -1.96 6.78
CA ARG A 203 -4.73 -2.45 5.49
C ARG A 203 -5.79 -1.55 4.87
N ARG A 204 -6.15 -0.47 5.58
CA ARG A 204 -7.21 0.47 5.19
C ARG A 204 -6.82 1.49 4.11
N PRO A 205 -5.55 1.90 3.90
CA PRO A 205 -5.24 2.81 2.82
C PRO A 205 -5.50 2.15 1.45
N ALA A 206 -6.06 2.94 0.55
CA ALA A 206 -6.38 2.54 -0.81
C ALA A 206 -5.18 2.74 -1.74
N GLY A 207 -5.17 2.06 -2.89
CA GLY A 207 -4.05 2.15 -3.84
C GLY A 207 -3.69 3.58 -4.27
N ASP A 208 -4.70 4.46 -4.34
CA ASP A 208 -4.62 5.84 -4.85
C ASP A 208 -4.33 6.89 -3.77
N CYS A 209 -4.19 6.49 -2.50
CA CYS A 209 -3.97 7.45 -1.42
C CYS A 209 -2.65 8.21 -1.57
N ASP A 210 -2.59 9.41 -1.00
CA ASP A 210 -1.34 10.15 -0.80
C ASP A 210 -0.56 9.54 0.38
N PRO A 211 0.64 8.97 0.15
CA PRO A 211 1.43 8.37 1.21
C PRO A 211 1.90 9.39 2.26
N TYR A 212 2.04 10.69 1.93
CA TYR A 212 2.38 11.70 2.95
C TYR A 212 1.27 11.83 3.99
N LEU A 213 0.00 11.86 3.54
CA LEU A 213 -1.16 11.93 4.43
C LEU A 213 -1.29 10.67 5.29
N VAL A 214 -1.10 9.49 4.70
CA VAL A 214 -1.14 8.22 5.44
C VAL A 214 -0.05 8.18 6.51
N CYS A 215 1.20 8.45 6.15
CA CYS A 215 2.30 8.49 7.10
C CYS A 215 2.09 9.53 8.19
N GLY A 216 1.68 10.75 7.81
CA GLY A 216 1.42 11.85 8.74
C GLY A 216 0.36 11.51 9.78
N LEU A 217 -0.78 10.97 9.35
CA LEU A 217 -1.87 10.57 10.23
C LEU A 217 -1.47 9.43 11.17
N LEU A 218 -0.74 8.43 10.68
CA LEU A 218 -0.25 7.34 11.52
C LEU A 218 0.71 7.85 12.60
N LEU A 219 1.64 8.74 12.23
CA LEU A 219 2.57 9.35 13.17
C LEU A 219 1.84 10.22 14.18
N GLU A 220 0.97 11.12 13.73
CA GLU A 220 0.18 12.01 14.60
C GLU A 220 -0.66 11.21 15.62
N THR A 221 -1.37 10.18 15.16
CA THR A 221 -2.25 9.39 16.04
C THR A 221 -1.46 8.51 17.01
N CYS A 222 -0.34 7.90 16.57
CA CYS A 222 0.39 6.95 17.42
C CYS A 222 1.37 7.65 18.36
N LEU A 223 2.06 8.69 17.88
CA LEU A 223 3.12 9.40 18.60
C LEU A 223 2.67 10.74 19.20
N GLY A 224 1.51 11.26 18.79
CA GLY A 224 1.05 12.60 19.13
C GLY A 224 1.47 13.65 18.10
N PRO A 225 0.97 14.89 18.22
CA PRO A 225 1.33 15.97 17.31
C PRO A 225 2.84 16.24 17.37
N ALA A 226 3.42 16.64 16.24
CA ALA A 226 4.81 17.10 16.22
C ALA A 226 4.97 18.26 17.21
N GLY A 227 5.78 18.08 18.25
CA GLY A 227 6.09 19.15 19.18
C GLY A 227 6.65 20.35 18.41
N THR A 228 6.19 21.56 18.74
CA THR A 228 6.62 22.83 18.15
C THR A 228 8.07 23.15 18.53
N LYS A 229 9.03 22.32 18.10
CA LYS A 229 10.42 22.76 18.05
C LYS A 229 10.51 23.74 16.89
N LYS A 230 10.73 25.03 17.21
CA LYS A 230 11.02 26.09 16.23
C LYS A 230 11.94 25.52 15.15
N ALA A 231 11.45 25.44 13.91
CA ALA A 231 12.29 25.08 12.78
C ALA A 231 13.48 26.05 12.78
N GLY A 232 14.69 25.50 12.94
CA GLY A 232 15.91 26.28 12.70
C GLY A 232 15.85 26.80 11.27
N LYS A 233 16.30 28.05 11.05
CA LYS A 233 16.32 28.66 9.72
C LYS A 233 16.94 27.68 8.71
N PRO A 234 16.35 27.48 7.52
CA PRO A 234 16.96 26.67 6.49
C PRO A 234 18.29 27.32 6.10
N VAL A 235 19.40 26.62 6.37
CA VAL A 235 20.71 27.01 5.86
C VAL A 235 20.83 26.31 4.51
N CYS A 236 20.52 27.03 3.43
CA CYS A 236 20.88 26.59 2.09
C CYS A 236 22.42 26.74 1.97
N PRO A 237 23.19 25.66 1.77
CA PRO A 237 24.61 25.81 1.48
C PRO A 237 24.77 26.52 0.12
N PRO A 238 25.70 27.48 -0.01
CA PRO A 238 25.93 28.14 -1.29
C PRO A 238 26.39 27.11 -2.32
N THR A 239 25.69 27.08 -3.46
CA THR A 239 26.10 26.38 -4.67
C THR A 239 27.50 26.82 -5.08
N LYS A 240 28.40 25.85 -5.24
CA LYS A 240 29.70 26.04 -5.89
C LYS A 240 29.54 26.05 -7.39
#